data_AF-A0A9Q3DKP6-F1
#
_entry.id   AF-A0A9Q3DKP6-F1
#
_cell.length_a   1.000
_cell.length_b   1.000
_cell.length_c   1.000
_cell.angle_alpha   90.00
_cell.angle_beta   90.00
_cell.angle_gamma   90.00
#
_symmetry.space_group_name_H-M   'P 1'
#
loop_
_entity.id
_entity.type
_entity.pdbx_description
1 polymer ?
#
loop_
_entity_poly.entity_id
_entity_poly.type
_entity_poly.pdbx_seq_one_letter_code
_entity_poly.pdbx_strand_id
1 'polypeptide(L)'
;MSEGARARLGEVEDEEEEECVEEGDSRETEVAYAFLLKIMEQMANIMGQLSQATTPRENSKAPAFNTPSMKAPDDFDGTQAHKLRGFIQSCQLIFHNDPENFFSDRKKVLYSTSFLTGRDGKWIEPYLSNISNKDTSYILNS
;
A
#
# COMPACT_ATOMS: atom_id res chain seq x y z
N MET A 1 0.69 -71.65 41.55
CA MET A 1 1.38 -70.48 40.98
C MET A 1 0.30 -69.41 40.87
N SER A 2 0.22 -68.54 41.89
CA SER A 2 0.66 -67.13 41.83
C SER A 2 -0.25 -66.33 40.87
N GLU A 3 -1.25 -65.57 41.31
CA GLU A 3 -1.24 -64.33 42.11
C GLU A 3 -1.65 -63.14 41.20
N GLY A 4 -2.57 -62.31 41.71
CA GLY A 4 -2.76 -60.92 41.30
C GLY A 4 -3.54 -60.69 39.99
N ALA A 5 -4.40 -59.68 39.86
CA ALA A 5 -4.92 -58.69 40.78
C ALA A 5 -6.22 -58.15 40.15
N ARG A 6 -7.23 -57.93 40.99
CA ARG A 6 -8.46 -57.23 40.63
C ARG A 6 -8.19 -55.73 40.85
N ALA A 7 -8.23 -54.93 39.79
CA ALA A 7 -8.29 -53.48 39.90
C ALA A 7 -9.37 -52.93 38.94
N ARG A 8 -10.35 -52.26 39.54
CA ARG A 8 -11.21 -51.26 38.89
C ARG A 8 -10.45 -49.93 38.88
N LEU A 9 -10.71 -49.07 37.90
CA LEU A 9 -10.46 -47.63 37.74
C LEU A 9 -10.36 -47.39 36.22
N GLY A 10 -10.88 -46.37 35.56
CA GLY A 10 -11.75 -45.23 35.82
C GLY A 10 -12.30 -44.88 34.41
N GLU A 11 -13.52 -44.35 34.28
CA GLU A 11 -13.69 -42.94 33.91
C GLU A 11 -12.63 -42.45 32.91
N VAL A 12 -13.01 -42.46 31.63
CA VAL A 12 -12.53 -41.49 30.65
C VAL A 12 -13.79 -40.76 30.21
N GLU A 13 -14.15 -39.79 31.04
CA GLU A 13 -14.73 -38.53 30.58
C GLU A 13 -13.68 -37.84 29.68
N ASP A 14 -14.13 -36.85 28.90
CA ASP A 14 -13.35 -36.02 27.98
C ASP A 14 -13.19 -36.69 26.59
N GLU A 15 -13.59 -36.08 25.47
CA GLU A 15 -13.34 -34.70 25.08
C GLU A 15 -14.60 -34.09 24.43
N GLU A 16 -15.26 -33.18 25.15
CA GLU A 16 -16.01 -32.11 24.49
C GLU A 16 -14.96 -31.26 23.77
N GLU A 17 -14.92 -31.31 22.44
CA GLU A 17 -14.20 -30.31 21.65
C GLU A 17 -14.90 -28.97 21.91
N GLU A 18 -14.41 -28.24 22.92
CA GLU A 18 -14.61 -26.81 23.03
C GLU A 18 -14.08 -26.19 21.73
N GLU A 19 -15.00 -25.94 20.80
CA GLU A 19 -14.81 -24.98 19.73
C GLU A 19 -14.39 -23.67 20.40
N CYS A 20 -13.09 -23.39 20.34
CA CYS A 20 -12.53 -22.13 20.73
C CYS A 20 -13.18 -21.07 19.85
N VAL A 21 -14.24 -20.44 20.36
CA VAL A 21 -14.70 -19.16 19.85
C VAL A 21 -13.51 -18.23 20.07
N GLU A 22 -12.78 -17.98 18.99
CA GLU A 22 -11.83 -16.87 18.87
C GLU A 22 -12.64 -15.58 19.06
N GLU A 23 -12.99 -15.27 20.31
CA GLU A 23 -13.52 -13.99 20.74
C GLU A 23 -12.34 -13.02 20.74
N GLY A 24 -11.83 -12.74 19.53
CA GLY A 24 -10.87 -11.69 19.28
C GLY A 24 -11.43 -10.42 19.88
N ASP A 25 -10.67 -9.82 20.80
CA ASP A 25 -11.07 -8.72 21.65
C ASP A 25 -11.75 -7.62 20.84
N SER A 26 -13.09 -7.64 20.85
CA SER A 26 -13.92 -6.73 20.06
C SER A 26 -13.65 -5.28 20.42
N ARG A 27 -13.09 -5.02 21.61
CA ARG A 27 -12.73 -3.69 22.09
C ARG A 27 -11.49 -3.14 21.39
N GLU A 28 -10.50 -3.96 21.08
CA GLU A 28 -9.30 -3.51 20.36
C GLU A 28 -9.62 -3.15 18.91
N THR A 29 -10.46 -3.94 18.26
CA THR A 29 -10.91 -3.66 16.89
C THR A 29 -11.79 -2.41 16.83
N GLU A 30 -12.72 -2.24 17.78
CA GLU A 30 -13.61 -1.08 17.83
C GLU A 30 -12.86 0.24 18.08
N VAL A 31 -11.83 0.23 18.95
CA VAL A 31 -10.96 1.39 19.18
C VAL A 31 -10.13 1.71 17.93
N ALA A 32 -9.61 0.71 17.23
CA ALA A 32 -8.87 0.90 15.99
C ALA A 32 -9.75 1.50 14.88
N TYR A 33 -10.98 1.01 14.72
CA TYR A 33 -11.94 1.56 13.77
C TYR A 33 -12.36 2.99 14.14
N ALA A 34 -12.57 3.28 15.42
CA ALA A 34 -12.86 4.64 15.88
C ALA A 34 -11.71 5.60 15.58
N PHE A 35 -10.46 5.17 15.76
CA PHE A 35 -9.29 5.97 15.42
C PHE A 35 -9.17 6.23 13.92
N LEU A 36 -9.41 5.20 13.08
CA LEU A 36 -9.43 5.32 11.63
C LEU A 36 -10.55 6.25 11.14
N LEU A 37 -11.76 6.12 11.69
CA LEU A 37 -12.88 7.03 11.38
C LEU A 37 -12.53 8.47 11.74
N LYS A 38 -11.84 8.68 12.86
CA LYS A 38 -11.42 10.03 13.27
C LYS A 38 -10.37 10.63 12.34
N ILE A 39 -9.44 9.81 11.85
CA ILE A 39 -8.46 10.23 10.84
C ILE A 39 -9.16 10.60 9.53
N MET A 40 -10.11 9.79 9.07
CA MET A 40 -10.83 10.07 7.82
C MET A 40 -11.68 11.34 7.91
N GLU A 41 -12.33 11.59 9.05
CA GLU A 41 -13.08 12.84 9.30
C GLU A 41 -12.16 14.07 9.28
N GLN A 42 -11.00 13.99 9.96
CA GLN A 42 -10.00 15.05 9.95
C GLN A 42 -9.53 15.35 8.52
N MET A 43 -9.25 14.31 7.73
CA MET A 43 -8.86 14.45 6.33
C MET A 43 -9.97 15.12 5.50
N ALA A 44 -11.24 14.75 5.69
CA ALA A 44 -12.37 15.35 4.99
C ALA A 44 -12.54 16.84 5.32
N ASN A 45 -12.37 17.22 6.59
CA ASN A 45 -12.45 18.63 7.01
C ASN A 45 -11.30 19.47 6.43
N ILE A 46 -10.08 18.92 6.40
CA ILE A 46 -8.92 19.57 5.78
C ILE A 46 -9.15 19.77 4.27
N MET A 47 -9.65 18.74 3.59
CA MET A 47 -9.99 18.82 2.15
C MET A 47 -11.11 19.83 1.87
N GLY A 48 -12.14 19.91 2.74
CA GLY A 48 -13.23 20.88 2.61
C GLY A 48 -12.78 22.34 2.78
N GLN A 49 -11.77 22.59 3.60
CA GLN A 49 -11.18 23.93 3.74
C GLN A 49 -10.31 24.32 2.55
N LEU A 50 -9.58 23.38 1.96
CA LEU A 50 -8.82 23.61 0.72
C LEU A 50 -9.73 23.99 -0.46
N SER A 51 -10.94 23.42 -0.54
CA SER A 51 -11.90 23.70 -1.62
C SER A 51 -12.57 25.08 -1.53
N GLN A 52 -12.50 25.77 -0.38
CA GLN A 52 -13.06 27.13 -0.19
C GLN A 52 -12.04 28.24 -0.49
N ALA A 53 -10.76 27.89 -0.71
CA ALA A 53 -9.69 28.84 -1.01
C ALA A 53 -9.58 29.22 -2.50
N THR A 54 -10.45 28.72 -3.39
CA THR A 54 -10.49 29.10 -4.81
C THR A 54 -11.35 30.35 -5.04
N THR A 55 -11.03 31.44 -4.35
CA THR A 55 -11.34 32.79 -4.88
C THR A 55 -10.12 33.27 -5.67
N PRO A 56 -10.24 33.83 -6.89
CA PRO A 56 -9.09 34.38 -7.61
C PRO A 56 -8.55 35.59 -6.83
N ARG A 57 -7.64 35.34 -5.88
CA ARG A 57 -6.94 36.40 -5.17
C ARG A 57 -5.66 36.68 -5.92
N GLU A 58 -5.70 37.82 -6.60
CA GLU A 58 -4.52 38.46 -7.18
C GLU A 58 -3.39 38.51 -6.14
N ASN A 59 -2.23 38.00 -6.57
CA ASN A 59 -0.92 38.45 -6.14
C ASN A 59 -0.66 38.50 -4.62
N SER A 60 -0.60 37.32 -3.98
CA SER A 60 0.23 37.19 -2.78
C SER A 60 0.97 35.86 -2.84
N LYS A 61 2.31 35.94 -2.72
CA LYS A 61 3.19 34.78 -2.55
C LYS A 61 2.83 34.09 -1.23
N ALA A 62 1.73 33.34 -1.21
CA ALA A 62 1.50 32.40 -0.13
C ALA A 62 2.72 31.47 -0.08
N PRO A 63 3.27 31.15 1.11
CA PRO A 63 4.29 30.14 1.19
C PRO A 63 3.71 28.89 0.54
N ALA A 64 4.39 28.39 -0.49
CA ALA A 64 3.99 27.16 -1.13
C ALA A 64 3.77 26.13 -0.02
N PHE A 65 2.59 25.49 -0.03
CA PHE A 65 2.36 24.35 0.84
C PHE A 65 3.44 23.33 0.47
N ASN A 66 4.50 23.27 1.26
CA ASN A 66 5.58 22.34 1.07
C ASN A 66 5.04 20.98 1.50
N THR A 67 4.53 20.22 0.55
CA THR A 67 4.04 18.89 0.84
C THR A 67 5.19 18.09 1.45
N PRO A 68 4.97 17.40 2.59
CA PRO A 68 6.02 16.61 3.21
C PRO A 68 6.61 15.62 2.20
N SER A 69 7.93 15.41 2.29
CA SER A 69 8.64 14.49 1.40
C SER A 69 7.94 13.13 1.45
N MET A 70 7.43 12.72 0.30
CA MET A 70 6.72 11.46 0.16
C MET A 70 7.66 10.28 0.36
N LYS A 71 7.19 9.26 1.08
CA LYS A 71 7.90 7.97 1.15
C LYS A 71 8.03 7.41 -0.27
N ALA A 72 9.23 6.96 -0.62
CA ALA A 72 9.47 6.25 -1.87
C ALA A 72 8.64 4.96 -1.95
N PRO A 73 8.30 4.48 -3.17
CA PRO A 73 7.70 3.17 -3.37
C PRO A 73 8.59 2.08 -2.78
N ASP A 74 7.97 1.00 -2.32
CA ASP A 74 8.72 -0.21 -2.01
C ASP A 74 9.08 -0.94 -3.32
N ASP A 75 10.22 -1.62 -3.35
CA ASP A 75 10.67 -2.37 -4.52
C ASP A 75 9.66 -3.48 -4.90
N PHE A 76 9.42 -3.65 -6.20
CA PHE A 76 8.52 -4.66 -6.74
C PHE A 76 9.28 -5.64 -7.63
N ASP A 77 9.32 -6.90 -7.22
CA ASP A 77 10.11 -7.97 -7.87
C ASP A 77 9.30 -8.87 -8.82
N GLY A 78 7.99 -8.62 -8.93
CA GLY A 78 7.05 -9.40 -9.74
C GLY A 78 6.55 -10.70 -9.11
N THR A 79 6.99 -11.06 -7.90
CA THR A 79 6.62 -12.35 -7.28
C THR A 79 5.21 -12.35 -6.69
N GLN A 80 4.76 -11.20 -6.19
CA GLN A 80 3.52 -11.04 -5.45
C GLN A 80 2.58 -10.09 -6.18
N ALA A 81 1.77 -10.62 -7.11
CA ALA A 81 0.86 -9.82 -7.94
C ALA A 81 -0.07 -8.89 -7.14
N HIS A 82 -0.49 -9.28 -5.92
CA HIS A 82 -1.34 -8.45 -5.06
C HIS A 82 -0.65 -7.14 -4.61
N LYS A 83 0.69 -7.10 -4.57
CA LYS A 83 1.46 -5.90 -4.20
C LYS A 83 1.58 -4.87 -5.33
N LEU A 84 1.34 -5.28 -6.58
CA LEU A 84 1.45 -4.41 -7.75
C LEU A 84 0.54 -3.18 -7.63
N ARG A 85 -0.68 -3.37 -7.12
CA ARG A 85 -1.62 -2.26 -6.94
C ARG A 85 -1.09 -1.21 -5.95
N GLY A 86 -0.55 -1.64 -4.82
CA GLY A 86 0.04 -0.76 -3.83
C GLY A 86 1.26 0.00 -4.37
N PHE A 87 2.12 -0.71 -5.10
CA PHE A 87 3.25 -0.11 -5.81
C PHE A 87 2.80 1.00 -6.76
N ILE A 88 1.84 0.72 -7.66
CA ILE A 88 1.34 1.72 -8.62
C ILE A 88 0.71 2.92 -7.90
N GLN A 89 -0.07 2.69 -6.85
CA GLN A 89 -0.69 3.76 -6.06
C GLN A 89 0.37 4.67 -5.40
N SER A 90 1.46 4.09 -4.88
CA SER A 90 2.55 4.88 -4.31
C SER A 90 3.25 5.75 -5.36
N CYS A 91 3.52 5.22 -6.55
CA CYS A 91 4.08 5.98 -7.68
C CYS A 91 3.13 7.13 -8.08
N GLN A 92 1.84 6.85 -8.22
CA GLN A 92 0.85 7.87 -8.58
C GLN A 92 0.85 9.02 -7.58
N LEU A 93 0.85 8.72 -6.28
CA LEU A 93 0.81 9.75 -5.25
C LEU A 93 2.05 10.66 -5.35
N ILE A 94 3.24 10.11 -5.63
CA ILE A 94 4.48 10.89 -5.87
C ILE A 94 4.35 11.80 -7.09
N PHE A 95 3.80 11.29 -8.19
CA PHE A 95 3.63 12.07 -9.42
C PHE A 95 2.65 13.23 -9.26
N HIS A 96 1.60 13.05 -8.46
CA HIS A 96 0.64 14.12 -8.17
C HIS A 96 1.22 15.14 -7.18
N ASN A 97 2.10 14.71 -6.30
CA ASN A 97 2.75 15.57 -5.32
C ASN A 97 3.79 16.50 -5.93
N ASP A 98 4.52 16.03 -6.93
CA ASP A 98 5.58 16.79 -7.60
C ASP A 98 5.35 16.84 -9.13
N PRO A 99 4.32 17.57 -9.58
CA PRO A 99 3.99 17.66 -11.00
C PRO A 99 5.08 18.37 -11.81
N GLU A 100 5.88 19.25 -11.19
CA GLU A 100 7.00 19.94 -11.85
C GLU A 100 8.14 18.98 -12.18
N ASN A 101 8.44 18.03 -11.30
CA ASN A 101 9.45 17.03 -11.61
C ASN A 101 8.87 15.91 -12.49
N PHE A 102 7.60 15.54 -12.34
CA PHE A 102 6.93 14.44 -13.05
C PHE A 102 5.98 14.89 -14.17
N PHE A 103 6.30 15.98 -14.88
CA PHE A 103 5.47 16.55 -15.94
C PHE A 103 5.30 15.67 -17.19
N SER A 104 6.14 14.66 -17.39
CA SER A 104 6.12 13.80 -18.58
C SER A 104 6.00 12.34 -18.20
N ASP A 105 5.24 11.58 -19.02
CA ASP A 105 5.06 10.15 -18.78
C ASP A 105 6.38 9.40 -18.88
N ARG A 106 7.34 9.86 -19.69
CA ARG A 106 8.71 9.33 -19.72
C ARG A 106 9.37 9.35 -18.34
N LYS A 107 9.26 10.46 -17.60
CA LYS A 107 9.85 10.55 -16.25
C LYS A 107 9.12 9.67 -15.25
N LYS A 108 7.78 9.58 -15.34
CA LYS A 108 6.98 8.69 -14.50
C LYS A 108 7.34 7.21 -14.72
N VAL A 109 7.51 6.81 -15.98
CA VAL A 109 7.94 5.46 -16.35
C VAL A 109 9.36 5.18 -15.86
N LEU A 110 10.32 6.09 -16.10
CA LEU A 110 11.69 5.92 -15.61
C LEU A 110 11.77 5.80 -14.09
N TYR A 111 11.00 6.59 -13.37
CA TYR A 111 10.93 6.50 -11.92
C TYR A 111 10.31 5.19 -11.46
N SER A 112 9.15 4.81 -12.00
CA SER A 112 8.51 3.55 -11.61
C SER A 112 9.43 2.35 -11.89
N THR A 113 10.10 2.36 -13.03
CA THR A 113 10.99 1.27 -13.43
C THR A 113 12.25 1.15 -12.57
N SER A 114 12.71 2.21 -11.90
CA SER A 114 13.86 2.11 -10.98
C SER A 114 13.59 1.30 -9.72
N PHE A 115 12.32 1.10 -9.37
CA PHE A 115 11.89 0.27 -8.23
C PHE A 115 11.46 -1.13 -8.66
N LEU A 116 11.59 -1.46 -9.95
CA LEU A 116 11.34 -2.81 -10.45
C LEU A 116 12.61 -3.63 -10.31
N THR A 117 12.53 -4.70 -9.52
CA THR A 117 13.66 -5.56 -9.19
C THR A 117 13.42 -6.99 -9.68
N GLY A 118 14.37 -7.89 -9.44
CA GLY A 118 14.17 -9.33 -9.65
C GLY A 118 13.87 -9.70 -11.12
N ARG A 119 12.77 -10.43 -11.33
CA ARG A 119 12.34 -10.87 -12.67
C ARG A 119 11.81 -9.70 -13.49
N ASP A 120 11.16 -8.75 -12.84
CA ASP A 120 10.50 -7.63 -13.52
C ASP A 120 11.47 -6.56 -14.02
N GLY A 121 12.55 -6.31 -13.28
CA GLY A 121 13.62 -5.44 -13.78
C GLY A 121 14.29 -5.98 -15.06
N LYS A 122 14.49 -7.30 -15.17
CA LYS A 122 15.22 -7.92 -16.29
C LYS A 122 14.50 -7.83 -17.63
N TRP A 123 13.18 -7.95 -17.66
CA TRP A 123 12.46 -7.85 -18.93
C TRP A 123 12.33 -6.40 -19.40
N ILE A 124 12.43 -5.43 -18.49
CA ILE A 124 12.28 -3.99 -18.78
C ILE A 124 13.58 -3.37 -19.32
N GLU A 125 14.74 -3.89 -18.93
CA GLU A 125 16.07 -3.42 -19.35
C GLU A 125 16.23 -3.12 -20.87
N PRO A 126 15.81 -4.00 -21.81
CA PRO A 126 15.88 -3.69 -23.25
C PRO A 126 14.97 -2.52 -23.67
N TYR A 127 13.84 -2.33 -22.99
CA TYR A 127 12.90 -1.23 -23.28
C TYR A 127 13.44 0.10 -22.75
N LEU A 128 14.12 0.11 -21.60
CA LEU A 128 14.75 1.32 -21.06
C LEU A 128 15.86 1.86 -21.98
N SER A 129 16.62 0.95 -22.61
CA SER A 129 17.66 1.31 -23.58
C SER A 129 17.09 2.09 -24.77
N ASN A 130 15.87 1.76 -25.20
CA ASN A 130 15.18 2.45 -26.30
C ASN A 130 14.56 3.80 -25.89
N ILE A 131 14.24 4.02 -24.61
CA ILE A 131 13.69 5.30 -24.09
C ILE A 131 14.72 6.44 -24.14
N SER A 132 16.01 6.13 -24.27
CA SER A 132 17.07 7.11 -24.56
C SER A 132 17.03 7.62 -26.00
N ASN A 133 16.41 6.86 -26.92
CA ASN A 133 16.33 7.22 -28.33
C ASN A 133 15.03 8.01 -28.54
N LYS A 134 15.15 9.24 -29.03
CA LYS A 134 14.08 10.22 -29.11
C LYS A 134 12.97 9.79 -30.08
N ASP A 135 12.06 8.94 -29.64
CA ASP A 135 10.65 8.88 -30.05
C ASP A 135 10.03 7.65 -29.41
N THR A 136 9.16 7.83 -28.41
CA THR A 136 8.47 6.72 -27.72
C THR A 136 7.10 6.44 -28.32
N SER A 137 6.76 7.10 -29.44
CA SER A 137 5.46 6.98 -30.12
C SER A 137 5.18 5.56 -30.66
N TYR A 138 6.22 4.75 -30.88
CA TYR A 138 6.06 3.40 -31.43
C TYR A 138 6.04 2.28 -30.37
N ILE A 139 6.35 2.56 -29.09
CA ILE A 139 6.46 1.50 -28.07
C ILE A 139 5.09 1.09 -27.49
N LEU A 140 4.05 1.92 -27.65
CA LEU A 140 2.74 1.72 -27.00
C LEU A 140 1.59 1.33 -27.94
N ASN A 141 1.86 1.04 -29.22
CA ASN A 141 0.86 0.65 -30.21
C ASN A 141 1.13 -0.76 -30.77
N SER A 142 0.96 -1.81 -29.96
CA SER A 142 0.84 -3.20 -30.44
C SER A 142 -0.35 -3.88 -29.80
#